data_AF-A0A2I0WNS0-F1
#
_entry.id   AF-A0A2I0WNS0-F1
#
_cell.length_a   1.000
_cell.length_b   1.000
_cell.length_c   1.000
_cell.angle_alpha   90.00
_cell.angle_beta   90.00
_cell.angle_gamma   90.00
#
_symmetry.space_group_name_H-M   'P 1'
#
loop_
_entity.id
_entity.type
_entity.pdbx_description
1 polymer ?
#
loop_
_entity_poly.entity_id
_entity_poly.type
_entity_poly.pdbx_seq_one_letter_code
_entity_poly.pdbx_strand_id
1 'polypeptide(L)'
;MDKGFIRTSYSPWSAAVLFIKKKDGSMRMCIDYRELNKVTIKNKYPLPRRWLELIKDYDLDIQYCSGKANIVVDALSRKSIGMMNWKITQEVQLIKEMKNLQLDI
;
A
#
# COMPACT_ATOMS: atom_id res chain seq x y z
N MET A 1 -11.47 -9.21 -15.39
CA MET A 1 -11.36 -9.03 -13.92
C MET A 1 -10.44 -10.10 -13.31
N ASP A 2 -9.78 -10.88 -14.15
CA ASP A 2 -9.35 -12.24 -13.81
C ASP A 2 -8.01 -12.25 -13.07
N LYS A 3 -7.32 -11.09 -13.05
CA LYS A 3 -6.10 -10.86 -12.28
C LYS A 3 -6.36 -10.41 -10.83
N GLY A 4 -7.62 -10.15 -10.45
CA GLY A 4 -7.98 -9.78 -9.07
C GLY A 4 -7.53 -8.38 -8.61
N PHE A 5 -7.00 -7.53 -9.50
CA PHE A 5 -6.56 -6.17 -9.13
C PHE A 5 -7.70 -5.20 -8.84
N ILE A 6 -8.89 -5.43 -9.42
CA ILE A 6 -10.08 -4.61 -9.25
C ILE A 6 -11.31 -5.49 -9.01
N ARG A 7 -12.30 -4.94 -8.31
CA ARG A 7 -13.63 -5.54 -8.11
C ARG A 7 -14.70 -4.46 -8.28
N THR A 8 -15.94 -4.89 -8.47
CA THR A 8 -17.09 -3.97 -8.43
C THR A 8 -17.18 -3.31 -7.06
N SER A 9 -17.50 -2.03 -7.04
CA SER A 9 -17.65 -1.24 -5.81
C SER A 9 -18.83 -0.31 -5.90
N TYR A 10 -19.54 -0.12 -4.80
CA TYR A 10 -20.63 0.85 -4.65
C TYR A 10 -20.18 2.06 -3.81
N SER A 11 -18.92 2.46 -3.96
CA SER A 11 -18.34 3.58 -3.22
C SER A 11 -19.02 4.89 -3.65
N PRO A 12 -19.30 5.82 -2.71
CA PRO A 12 -19.76 7.16 -3.07
C PRO A 12 -18.66 8.00 -3.73
N TRP A 13 -17.41 7.51 -3.70
CA TRP A 13 -16.26 8.14 -4.36
C TRP A 13 -15.97 7.50 -5.71
N SER A 14 -15.69 8.32 -6.70
CA SER A 14 -15.25 7.94 -8.05
C SER A 14 -14.19 8.91 -8.57
N ALA A 15 -13.44 8.48 -9.57
CA ALA A 15 -12.43 9.29 -10.25
C ALA A 15 -12.48 9.00 -11.75
N ALA A 16 -12.12 10.00 -12.57
CA ALA A 16 -12.11 9.85 -14.02
C ALA A 16 -11.03 8.85 -14.46
N VAL A 17 -11.33 8.10 -15.53
CA VAL A 17 -10.40 7.15 -16.17
C VAL A 17 -9.98 7.71 -17.52
N LEU A 18 -8.67 7.73 -17.76
CA LEU A 18 -8.04 8.20 -18.98
C LEU A 18 -7.27 7.04 -19.62
N PHE A 19 -7.42 6.85 -20.92
CA PHE A 19 -6.60 5.90 -21.66
C PHE A 19 -5.50 6.64 -22.42
N ILE A 20 -4.25 6.28 -22.12
CA ILE A 20 -3.07 6.91 -22.71
C ILE A 20 -2.37 5.90 -23.61
N LYS A 21 -2.09 6.29 -24.85
CA LYS A 21 -1.30 5.47 -25.79
C LYS A 21 0.17 5.52 -25.39
N LYS A 22 0.78 4.35 -25.18
CA LYS A 22 2.22 4.22 -24.95
C LYS A 22 3.00 4.31 -26.26
N LYS A 23 4.32 4.43 -26.16
CA LYS A 23 5.25 4.44 -27.32
C LYS A 23 5.15 3.17 -28.18
N ASP A 24 4.90 2.02 -27.55
CA ASP A 24 4.70 0.72 -28.21
C ASP A 24 3.32 0.56 -28.87
N GLY A 25 2.47 1.61 -28.83
CA GLY A 25 1.12 1.58 -29.36
C GLY A 25 0.07 0.96 -28.43
N SER A 26 0.47 0.31 -27.33
CA SER A 26 -0.45 -0.25 -26.35
C SER A 26 -1.14 0.84 -25.51
N MET A 27 -2.35 0.56 -25.03
CA MET A 27 -3.09 1.50 -24.18
C MET A 27 -2.77 1.27 -22.70
N ARG A 28 -2.63 2.34 -21.94
CA ARG A 28 -2.52 2.34 -20.48
C ARG A 28 -3.73 3.07 -19.89
N MET A 29 -4.49 2.37 -19.06
CA MET A 29 -5.52 2.98 -18.23
C MET A 29 -4.86 3.73 -17.07
N CYS A 30 -5.22 5.00 -16.90
CA CYS A 30 -4.75 5.88 -15.83
C CYS A 30 -5.97 6.48 -15.12
N ILE A 31 -6.01 6.38 -13.79
CA ILE A 31 -7.09 6.96 -12.99
C ILE A 31 -6.61 8.31 -12.45
N ASP A 32 -7.42 9.35 -12.61
CA ASP A 32 -7.09 10.71 -12.16
C ASP A 32 -7.40 10.90 -10.67
N TYR A 33 -6.42 10.59 -9.83
CA TYR A 33 -6.52 10.74 -8.37
C TYR A 33 -6.21 12.14 -7.85
N ARG A 34 -6.16 13.19 -8.69
CA ARG A 34 -5.75 14.54 -8.24
C ARG A 34 -6.58 15.06 -7.07
N GLU A 35 -7.91 14.99 -7.16
CA GLU A 35 -8.79 15.44 -6.08
C GLU A 35 -8.66 14.56 -4.82
N LEU A 36 -8.55 13.24 -5.00
CA LEU A 36 -8.31 12.32 -3.89
C LEU A 36 -6.99 12.61 -3.17
N ASN A 37 -5.93 12.91 -3.90
CA ASN A 37 -4.62 13.20 -3.35
C ASN A 37 -4.56 14.52 -2.58
N LYS A 38 -5.47 15.47 -2.84
CA LYS A 38 -5.59 16.72 -2.07
C LYS A 38 -6.17 16.49 -0.68
N VAL A 39 -7.15 15.59 -0.56
CA VAL A 39 -7.82 15.28 0.72
C VAL A 39 -7.09 14.20 1.51
N THR A 40 -6.22 13.43 0.87
CA THR A 40 -5.44 12.38 1.53
C THR A 40 -4.21 12.97 2.24
N ILE A 41 -4.05 12.65 3.53
CA ILE A 41 -2.85 13.04 4.30
C ILE A 41 -1.63 12.32 3.73
N LYS A 42 -0.63 13.08 3.25
CA LYS A 42 0.62 12.51 2.71
C LYS A 42 1.42 11.88 3.84
N ASN A 43 1.60 10.56 3.78
CA ASN A 43 2.51 9.86 4.68
C ASN A 43 3.96 10.13 4.28
N LYS A 44 4.57 11.16 4.87
CA LYS A 44 5.97 11.54 4.64
C LYS A 44 6.86 10.72 5.56
N TYR A 45 7.29 9.54 5.11
CA TYR A 45 8.42 8.88 5.76
C TYR A 45 9.72 9.55 5.32
N PRO A 46 10.53 10.08 6.25
CA PRO A 46 11.86 10.55 5.90
C PRO A 46 12.67 9.35 5.43
N LEU A 47 13.09 9.37 4.15
CA LEU A 47 14.13 8.45 3.69
C LEU A 47 15.37 8.72 4.55
N PRO A 48 15.85 7.76 5.36
CA PRO A 48 16.92 8.06 6.31
C PRO A 48 18.19 8.41 5.53
N ARG A 49 18.70 9.63 5.73
CA ARG A 49 19.89 10.16 5.03
C ARG A 49 21.11 9.24 5.16
N ARG A 50 21.22 8.54 6.29
CA ARG A 50 22.26 7.53 6.56
C ARG A 50 22.36 6.45 5.47
N TRP A 51 21.24 6.00 4.92
CA TRP A 51 21.25 5.00 3.84
C TRP A 51 21.68 5.59 2.50
N LEU A 52 21.36 6.86 2.25
CA LEU A 52 21.76 7.54 1.01
C LEU A 52 23.27 7.80 0.93
N GLU A 53 23.94 8.01 2.06
CA GLU A 53 25.41 8.08 2.10
C GLU A 53 26.02 6.71 1.81
N LEU A 54 25.52 5.66 2.48
CA LEU A 54 26.02 4.30 2.31
C LEU A 54 25.84 3.78 0.88
N ILE A 55 24.67 3.99 0.26
CA ILE A 55 24.34 3.45 -1.07
C ILE A 55 25.18 4.09 -2.18
N LYS A 56 25.68 5.32 -1.99
CA LYS A 56 26.52 6.01 -2.99
C LYS A 56 27.88 5.35 -3.19
N ASP A 57 28.39 4.67 -2.18
CA ASP A 57 29.71 4.05 -2.22
C ASP A 57 29.67 2.65 -2.84
N TYR A 58 28.48 2.12 -3.13
CA TYR A 58 28.32 0.85 -3.82
C TYR A 58 28.02 1.09 -5.30
N ASP A 59 28.74 0.37 -6.16
CA ASP A 59 28.45 0.31 -7.59
C ASP A 59 27.20 -0.56 -7.82
N LEU A 60 26.03 0.07 -7.73
CA LEU A 60 24.73 -0.58 -7.80
C LEU A 60 23.99 -0.17 -9.07
N ASP A 61 23.73 -1.15 -9.94
CA ASP A 61 22.73 -1.05 -10.99
C ASP A 61 21.40 -1.65 -10.49
N ILE A 62 20.39 -0.80 -10.25
CA ILE A 62 19.08 -1.26 -9.76
C ILE A 62 18.29 -1.82 -10.94
N GLN A 63 18.32 -3.15 -11.07
CA GLN A 63 17.52 -3.86 -12.07
C GLN A 63 16.19 -4.34 -11.50
N TYR A 64 15.10 -3.94 -12.15
CA TYR A 64 13.77 -4.43 -11.79
C TYR A 64 13.60 -5.89 -12.26
N CYS A 65 13.63 -6.83 -11.31
CA CYS A 65 13.19 -8.19 -11.57
C CYS A 65 11.65 -8.24 -11.52
N SER A 66 11.01 -8.92 -12.48
CA SER A 66 9.55 -9.05 -12.50
C SER A 66 9.10 -10.51 -12.34
N GLY A 67 7.88 -10.72 -11.86
CA GLY A 67 7.30 -12.05 -11.75
C GLY A 67 7.83 -12.85 -10.56
N LYS A 68 8.15 -14.13 -10.77
CA LYS A 68 8.42 -15.10 -9.69
C LYS A 68 9.60 -14.72 -8.79
N ALA A 69 10.58 -14.00 -9.32
CA ALA A 69 11.74 -13.50 -8.55
C ALA A 69 11.32 -12.51 -7.44
N ASN A 70 10.19 -11.82 -7.57
CA ASN A 70 9.71 -10.89 -6.55
C ASN A 70 8.90 -11.55 -5.44
N ILE A 71 8.50 -12.83 -5.55
CA ILE A 71 7.61 -13.46 -4.56
C ILE A 71 8.22 -13.45 -3.16
N VAL A 72 9.53 -13.69 -3.05
CA VAL A 72 10.24 -13.71 -1.76
C VAL A 72 10.34 -12.31 -1.18
N VAL A 73 10.79 -11.33 -1.98
CA VAL A 73 10.91 -9.92 -1.56
C VAL A 73 9.54 -9.36 -1.18
N ASP A 74 8.51 -9.68 -1.95
CA ASP A 74 7.12 -9.29 -1.72
C ASP A 74 6.57 -9.93 -0.43
N ALA A 75 6.78 -11.24 -0.21
CA ALA A 75 6.40 -11.92 1.03
C ALA A 75 7.10 -11.33 2.27
N LEU A 76 8.38 -10.98 2.16
CA LEU A 76 9.16 -10.35 3.24
C LEU A 76 8.75 -8.87 3.46
N SER A 77 8.41 -8.15 2.40
CA SER A 77 7.98 -6.74 2.48
C SER A 77 6.59 -6.57 3.08
N ARG A 78 5.75 -7.61 2.97
CA ARG A 78 4.51 -7.76 3.72
C ARG A 78 4.87 -8.02 5.19
N LYS A 79 5.41 -7.01 5.89
CA LYS A 79 5.35 -6.98 7.37
C LYS A 79 3.90 -7.22 7.74
N SER A 80 3.68 -8.31 8.47
CA SER A 80 2.39 -8.99 8.57
C SER A 80 1.25 -8.02 8.90
N ILE A 81 0.47 -7.68 7.88
CA ILE A 81 -0.86 -7.09 8.04
C ILE A 81 -1.70 -7.97 8.99
N GLY A 82 -1.44 -9.29 8.99
CA GLY A 82 -2.00 -10.26 9.93
C GLY A 82 -1.63 -9.98 11.40
N MET A 83 -0.39 -9.58 11.71
CA MET A 83 0.01 -9.26 13.10
C MET A 83 -0.51 -7.90 13.54
N MET A 84 -0.66 -6.93 12.64
CA MET A 84 -1.35 -5.67 12.95
C MET A 84 -2.84 -5.89 13.16
N ASN A 85 -3.51 -6.61 12.28
CA ASN A 85 -4.94 -6.96 12.42
C ASN A 85 -5.19 -7.80 13.68
N TRP A 86 -4.31 -8.73 14.02
CA TRP A 86 -4.37 -9.49 15.27
C TRP A 86 -4.28 -8.58 16.49
N LYS A 87 -3.30 -7.67 16.54
CA LYS A 87 -3.16 -6.71 17.66
C LYS A 87 -4.38 -5.81 17.80
N ILE A 88 -4.89 -5.27 16.68
CA ILE A 88 -6.11 -4.46 16.65
C ILE A 88 -7.32 -5.28 17.12
N THR A 89 -7.42 -6.53 16.67
CA THR A 89 -8.53 -7.43 17.05
C THR A 89 -8.48 -7.77 18.54
N GLN A 90 -7.28 -8.01 19.09
CA GLN A 90 -7.06 -8.25 20.52
C GLN A 90 -7.41 -7.02 21.36
N GLU A 91 -6.99 -5.83 20.93
CA GLU A 91 -7.35 -4.56 21.61
C GLU A 91 -8.86 -4.32 21.59
N VAL A 92 -9.54 -4.55 20.47
CA VAL A 92 -11.00 -4.42 20.38
C VAL A 92 -11.72 -5.44 21.26
N GLN A 93 -11.19 -6.66 21.39
CA GLN A 93 -11.75 -7.70 22.26
C GLN A 93 -11.58 -7.34 23.74
N LEU A 94 -10.39 -6.90 24.15
CA LEU A 94 -10.11 -6.39 25.50
C LEU A 94 -11.01 -5.21 25.87
N ILE A 95 -11.21 -4.25 24.96
CA ILE A 95 -12.12 -3.10 25.20
C ILE A 95 -13.57 -3.56 25.41
N LYS A 96 -14.02 -4.58 24.67
CA LYS A 96 -15.37 -5.16 24.88
C LYS A 96 -15.47 -5.88 26.22
N GLU A 97 -14.44 -6.62 26.60
CA GLU A 97 -14.40 -7.33 27.89
C GLU A 97 -14.38 -6.36 29.08
N MET A 98 -13.59 -5.29 29.00
CA MET A 98 -13.57 -4.23 30.02
C MET A 98 -14.93 -3.54 30.18
N LYS A 99 -15.62 -3.25 29.07
CA LYS A 99 -17.00 -2.71 29.09
C LYS A 99 -18.01 -3.68 29.71
N ASN A 100 -17.87 -4.97 29.44
CA ASN A 100 -18.74 -6.00 30.02
C ASN A 100 -18.52 -6.18 31.52
N LEU A 101 -17.33 -5.85 32.03
CA LEU A 101 -16.99 -5.89 33.46
C LEU A 101 -17.36 -4.60 34.21
N GLN A 102 -18.04 -3.64 33.56
CA GLN A 102 -18.37 -2.33 34.13
C GLN A 102 -17.14 -1.58 34.70
N LEU A 103 -15.96 -1.87 34.15
CA LEU A 103 -14.75 -1.13 34.47
C LEU A 103 -14.70 0.08 33.55
N ASP A 104 -15.11 1.22 34.07
CA ASP A 104 -15.03 2.51 33.37
C ASP A 104 -13.55 2.91 33.19
N ILE A 105 -13.22 3.44 32.01
CA ILE A 105 -11.99 4.24 31.75
C ILE A 105 -12.38 5.71 31.87
#